data_AF-A0A9Y3QXH5-F1
#
_entry.id   AF-A0A9Y3QXH5-F1
#
_cell.length_a   1.000
_cell.length_b   1.000
_cell.length_c   1.000
_cell.angle_alpha   90.00
_cell.angle_beta   90.00
_cell.angle_gamma   90.00
#
_symmetry.space_group_name_H-M   'P 1'
#
loop_
_entity.id
_entity.type
_entity.pdbx_description
1 polymer ?
#
loop_
_entity_poly.entity_id
_entity_poly.type
_entity_poly.pdbx_seq_one_letter_code
_entity_poly.pdbx_strand_id
1 'polypeptide(L)'
;MKVVALISGGKDSCYNMMQCVAAGHRIVALANLRPAHTDELDSYMYQTVGHQAIELYADAMDLPLYRRTIQGSSLDTSRNYRETEGDEVEDLYQLLHLVKEKEGVEAVSVGAILSDYQRVRVENVCLRLGLQPLAYLWRRDQESLLSEMISSDLHAILIKVAAFGLDPEKHLGKPLADMEPYLKQLSQKYGVHICGEGGEYETFTLDCPLFKKKIVIDGAETVIHSADAFAPVGYLRFTKMHTESKDTDVVARALPHGSCPCQNAIDKMTEEVEYADQAEDNQHEFSSNCDLSCQWGHDVSPSCSLRSSGGYQWICGINGLQSQDSGIQGQTSVAFIQLQRELDSRGWKMKDIVLVHLYVKNMEDFVELNAVYKKHFDINPPARVCVQVPLPAGQLLQMDCLLHDWTEPLADGCFNEREALHVQSLSHWAPANIGPYSQALRINDVVFCSGQIALVPCKMELVKAATYTQTRLSFSHMKKVLEAVIGSLTLAHVVQAHCYTTRHQDIQIIRAVWESMLRATEGEKDLRKL
;
A
#
# COMPACT_ATOMS: atom_id res chain seq x y z
N MET A 1 -1.58 -12.41 -13.75
CA MET A 1 -1.65 -13.36 -12.63
C MET A 1 -3.04 -13.97 -12.54
N LYS A 2 -3.14 -15.22 -12.07
CA LYS A 2 -4.38 -15.82 -11.57
C LYS A 2 -4.66 -15.30 -10.16
N VAL A 3 -5.84 -14.76 -9.93
CA VAL A 3 -6.21 -14.05 -8.69
C VAL A 3 -7.37 -14.75 -8.00
N VAL A 4 -7.25 -14.95 -6.69
CA VAL A 4 -8.41 -15.18 -5.82
C VAL A 4 -8.93 -13.85 -5.29
N ALA A 5 -10.24 -13.62 -5.35
CA ALA A 5 -10.84 -12.43 -4.77
C ALA A 5 -11.37 -12.71 -3.36
N LEU A 6 -10.87 -11.96 -2.37
CA LEU A 6 -11.53 -11.88 -1.07
C LEU A 6 -12.79 -11.04 -1.21
N ILE A 7 -13.94 -11.66 -1.00
CA ILE A 7 -15.24 -11.02 -1.15
C ILE A 7 -15.98 -10.93 0.18
N SER A 8 -16.63 -9.78 0.39
CA SER A 8 -17.57 -9.54 1.50
C SER A 8 -19.00 -9.34 1.03
N GLY A 9 -19.23 -9.20 -0.29
CA GLY A 9 -20.50 -8.72 -0.85
C GLY A 9 -20.53 -7.19 -1.03
N GLY A 10 -19.64 -6.47 -0.35
CA GLY A 10 -19.57 -5.02 -0.43
C GLY A 10 -19.02 -4.47 -1.75
N LYS A 11 -19.31 -3.19 -2.00
CA LYS A 11 -18.84 -2.39 -3.14
C LYS A 11 -17.32 -2.45 -3.32
N ASP A 12 -16.55 -2.46 -2.22
CA ASP A 12 -15.10 -2.31 -2.24
C ASP A 12 -14.43 -3.58 -2.79
N SER A 13 -14.92 -4.75 -2.34
CA SER A 13 -14.46 -6.04 -2.85
C SER A 13 -14.77 -6.20 -4.34
N CYS A 14 -15.98 -5.80 -4.78
CA CYS A 14 -16.38 -5.83 -6.18
C CYS A 14 -15.56 -4.88 -7.06
N TYR A 15 -15.39 -3.64 -6.62
CA TYR A 15 -14.65 -2.66 -7.40
C TYR A 15 -13.16 -3.01 -7.48
N ASN A 16 -12.56 -3.53 -6.42
CA ASN A 16 -11.17 -3.99 -6.48
C ASN A 16 -10.99 -5.16 -7.45
N MET A 17 -11.97 -6.08 -7.57
CA MET A 17 -11.96 -7.10 -8.62
C MET A 17 -11.98 -6.48 -10.01
N MET A 18 -12.81 -5.45 -10.23
CA MET A 18 -12.85 -4.71 -11.51
C MET A 18 -11.50 -4.08 -11.83
N GLN A 19 -10.83 -3.49 -10.83
CA GLN A 19 -9.48 -2.95 -10.99
C GLN A 19 -8.44 -4.04 -11.30
N CYS A 20 -8.55 -5.22 -10.68
CA CYS A 20 -7.68 -6.35 -11.00
C CYS A 20 -7.83 -6.80 -12.47
N VAL A 21 -9.06 -6.86 -12.97
CA VAL A 21 -9.32 -7.21 -14.37
C VAL A 21 -8.83 -6.12 -15.32
N ALA A 22 -9.03 -4.85 -14.98
CA ALA A 22 -8.51 -3.71 -15.75
C ALA A 22 -6.97 -3.70 -15.80
N ALA A 23 -6.31 -4.16 -14.74
CA ALA A 23 -4.86 -4.36 -14.69
C ALA A 23 -4.36 -5.61 -15.45
N GLY A 24 -5.24 -6.31 -16.17
CA GLY A 24 -4.91 -7.51 -16.96
C GLY A 24 -4.77 -8.79 -16.14
N HIS A 25 -5.28 -8.83 -14.91
CA HIS A 25 -5.34 -10.05 -14.12
C HIS A 25 -6.63 -10.83 -14.37
N ARG A 26 -6.60 -12.13 -14.06
CA ARG A 26 -7.76 -13.01 -14.23
C ARG A 26 -8.23 -13.49 -12.87
N ILE A 27 -9.45 -13.10 -12.48
CA ILE A 27 -10.12 -13.68 -11.31
C ILE A 27 -10.49 -15.13 -11.64
N VAL A 28 -10.04 -16.08 -10.81
CA VAL A 28 -10.28 -17.52 -11.03
C VAL A 28 -11.08 -18.17 -9.91
N ALA A 29 -11.14 -17.53 -8.74
CA ALA A 29 -11.86 -18.05 -7.59
C ALA A 29 -12.28 -16.92 -6.65
N LEU A 30 -13.33 -17.18 -5.89
CA LEU A 30 -13.84 -16.31 -4.83
C LEU A 30 -13.55 -16.96 -3.48
N ALA A 31 -13.15 -16.16 -2.50
CA ALA A 31 -12.90 -16.60 -1.14
C ALA A 31 -13.62 -15.70 -0.14
N ASN A 32 -14.28 -16.32 0.85
CA ASN A 32 -15.03 -15.61 1.89
C ASN A 32 -14.87 -16.31 3.24
N LEU A 33 -14.58 -15.53 4.28
CA LEU A 33 -14.73 -15.97 5.66
C LEU A 33 -16.14 -15.63 6.15
N ARG A 34 -16.77 -16.57 6.85
CA ARG A 34 -18.14 -16.42 7.35
C ARG A 34 -18.23 -16.65 8.86
N PRO A 35 -19.16 -15.98 9.55
CA PRO A 35 -19.45 -16.28 10.96
C PRO A 35 -20.01 -17.70 11.13
N ALA A 36 -19.89 -18.27 12.33
CA ALA A 36 -20.40 -19.61 12.63
C ALA A 36 -21.91 -19.62 12.91
N HIS A 37 -22.41 -18.68 13.71
CA HIS A 37 -23.76 -18.76 14.31
C HIS A 37 -24.56 -17.46 14.33
N THR A 38 -23.95 -16.29 14.08
CA THR A 38 -24.62 -14.98 14.12
C THR A 38 -24.45 -14.23 12.80
N ASP A 39 -25.46 -13.45 12.41
CA ASP A 39 -25.41 -12.63 11.20
C ASP A 39 -24.48 -11.42 11.35
N GLU A 40 -24.20 -11.01 12.59
CA GLU A 40 -23.36 -9.87 12.93
C GLU A 40 -22.32 -10.31 13.97
N LEU A 41 -21.06 -10.02 13.68
CA LEU A 41 -19.94 -10.09 14.62
C LEU A 41 -19.22 -8.74 14.60
N ASP A 42 -18.74 -8.31 15.77
CA ASP A 42 -17.82 -7.18 15.88
C ASP A 42 -16.40 -7.62 15.44
N SER A 43 -16.23 -7.93 14.15
CA SER A 43 -14.92 -8.20 13.54
C SER A 43 -14.36 -6.94 12.91
N TYR A 44 -13.11 -6.61 13.23
CA TYR A 44 -12.37 -5.52 12.57
C TYR A 44 -11.96 -5.87 11.13
N MET A 45 -11.95 -7.16 10.78
CA MET A 45 -11.49 -7.63 9.47
C MET A 45 -12.62 -7.85 8.46
N TYR A 46 -13.79 -8.33 8.91
CA TYR A 46 -14.78 -8.90 8.00
C TYR A 46 -16.16 -8.27 8.16
N GLN A 47 -16.72 -7.82 7.04
CA GLN A 47 -18.16 -7.59 6.91
C GLN A 47 -18.90 -8.92 7.07
N THR A 48 -19.85 -8.96 8.01
CA THR A 48 -20.65 -10.14 8.32
C THR A 48 -22.11 -10.01 7.84
N VAL A 49 -22.61 -8.79 7.71
CA VAL A 49 -23.94 -8.53 7.16
C VAL A 49 -23.96 -8.85 5.66
N GLY A 50 -25.01 -9.54 5.22
CA GLY A 50 -25.16 -9.97 3.83
C GLY A 50 -24.41 -11.25 3.47
N HIS A 51 -23.72 -11.91 4.42
CA HIS A 51 -22.95 -13.13 4.15
C HIS A 51 -23.80 -14.31 3.62
N GLN A 52 -25.12 -14.28 3.86
CA GLN A 52 -26.10 -15.26 3.38
C GLN A 52 -26.21 -15.27 1.85
N ALA A 53 -25.97 -14.12 1.21
CA ALA A 53 -26.12 -13.93 -0.23
C ALA A 53 -24.82 -14.15 -1.03
N ILE A 54 -23.70 -14.41 -0.36
CA ILE A 54 -22.38 -14.58 -1.00
C ILE A 54 -22.34 -15.78 -1.95
N GLU A 55 -23.15 -16.80 -1.72
CA GLU A 55 -23.23 -17.95 -2.64
C GLU A 55 -23.75 -17.54 -4.03
N LEU A 56 -24.58 -16.50 -4.11
CA LEU A 56 -25.04 -15.98 -5.38
C LEU A 56 -23.94 -15.28 -6.19
N TYR A 57 -22.85 -14.83 -5.56
CA TYR A 57 -21.71 -14.30 -6.31
C TYR A 57 -21.03 -15.39 -7.15
N ALA A 58 -20.97 -16.62 -6.62
CA ALA A 58 -20.42 -17.75 -7.35
C ALA A 58 -21.22 -18.02 -8.64
N ASP A 59 -22.55 -17.99 -8.54
CA ASP A 59 -23.44 -18.16 -9.70
C ASP A 59 -23.47 -16.93 -10.61
N ALA A 60 -23.40 -15.72 -10.03
CA ALA A 60 -23.38 -14.47 -10.78
C ALA A 60 -22.12 -14.33 -11.64
N MET A 61 -20.96 -14.72 -11.10
CA MET A 61 -19.68 -14.63 -11.82
C MET A 61 -19.32 -15.91 -12.57
N ASP A 62 -19.99 -17.03 -12.28
CA ASP A 62 -19.66 -18.38 -12.78
C ASP A 62 -18.20 -18.73 -12.42
N LEU A 63 -17.91 -18.67 -11.12
CA LEU A 63 -16.60 -18.93 -10.52
C LEU A 63 -16.72 -19.82 -9.26
N PRO A 64 -15.71 -20.65 -8.96
CA PRO A 64 -15.70 -21.43 -7.73
C PRO A 64 -15.62 -20.51 -6.50
N LEU A 65 -16.42 -20.82 -5.48
CA LEU A 65 -16.45 -20.13 -4.19
C LEU A 65 -15.92 -21.03 -3.08
N TYR A 66 -14.92 -20.53 -2.37
CA TYR A 66 -14.33 -21.15 -1.21
C TYR A 66 -14.74 -20.40 0.05
N ARG A 67 -15.43 -21.09 0.96
CA ARG A 67 -15.85 -20.52 2.24
C ARG A 67 -15.21 -21.26 3.39
N ARG A 68 -14.78 -20.52 4.40
CA ARG A 68 -14.36 -21.07 5.69
C ARG A 68 -15.09 -20.34 6.81
N THR A 69 -15.51 -21.10 7.82
CA THR A 69 -16.11 -20.53 9.02
C THR A 69 -15.01 -20.01 9.93
N ILE A 70 -15.15 -18.77 10.42
CA ILE A 70 -14.24 -18.17 11.38
C ILE A 70 -14.34 -18.94 12.69
N GLN A 71 -13.20 -19.47 13.15
CA GLN A 71 -13.04 -20.16 14.43
C GLN A 71 -12.27 -19.29 15.43
N GLY A 72 -11.34 -18.48 14.95
CA GLY A 72 -10.57 -17.55 15.76
C GLY A 72 -11.32 -16.27 16.12
N SER A 73 -10.65 -15.41 16.88
CA SER A 73 -11.10 -14.05 17.21
C SER A 73 -9.99 -13.03 16.94
N SER A 74 -10.29 -11.73 17.01
CA SER A 74 -9.27 -10.68 16.85
C SER A 74 -8.39 -10.61 18.11
N LEU A 75 -7.30 -11.38 18.16
CA LEU A 75 -6.40 -11.50 19.32
C LEU A 75 -5.24 -10.51 19.24
N ASP A 76 -4.47 -10.54 18.16
CA ASP A 76 -3.43 -9.53 17.90
C ASP A 76 -4.09 -8.34 17.22
N THR A 77 -4.35 -7.29 17.99
CA THR A 77 -4.90 -6.02 17.48
C THR A 77 -3.83 -4.96 17.23
N SER A 78 -2.55 -5.34 17.30
CA SER A 78 -1.46 -4.40 17.09
C SER A 78 -1.36 -3.96 15.62
N ARG A 79 -0.60 -2.89 15.39
CA ARG A 79 -0.41 -2.28 14.05
C ARG A 79 0.26 -3.24 13.07
N ASN A 80 1.13 -4.11 13.57
CA ASN A 80 1.75 -5.17 12.79
C ASN A 80 1.10 -6.49 13.15
N TYR A 81 1.19 -7.49 12.28
CA TYR A 81 0.66 -8.81 12.62
C TYR A 81 1.80 -9.81 12.75
N ARG A 82 1.80 -10.58 13.83
CA ARG A 82 2.59 -11.81 13.95
C ARG A 82 1.64 -12.99 14.03
N GLU A 83 2.06 -14.13 13.47
CA GLU A 83 1.31 -15.38 13.56
C GLU A 83 0.91 -15.64 15.01
N THR A 84 -0.41 -15.66 15.23
CA THR A 84 -1.01 -15.74 16.56
C THR A 84 -2.03 -16.87 16.55
N GLU A 85 -1.76 -17.92 17.32
CA GLU A 85 -2.62 -19.08 17.41
C GLU A 85 -4.02 -18.69 17.91
N GLY A 86 -5.06 -19.14 17.21
CA GLY A 86 -6.46 -18.83 17.54
C GLY A 86 -6.95 -17.47 17.02
N ASP A 87 -6.13 -16.73 16.27
CA ASP A 87 -6.55 -15.48 15.66
C ASP A 87 -7.30 -15.70 14.33
N GLU A 88 -8.29 -14.85 14.03
CA GLU A 88 -9.10 -14.90 12.80
C GLU A 88 -8.26 -14.76 11.51
N VAL A 89 -7.05 -14.19 11.59
CA VAL A 89 -6.12 -14.10 10.46
C VAL A 89 -5.56 -15.47 10.08
N GLU A 90 -5.44 -16.41 11.01
CA GLU A 90 -4.99 -17.78 10.69
C GLU A 90 -6.09 -18.57 9.96
N ASP A 91 -7.36 -18.26 10.19
CA ASP A 91 -8.45 -18.79 9.35
C ASP A 91 -8.35 -18.29 7.90
N LEU A 92 -7.96 -17.02 7.71
CA LEU A 92 -7.69 -16.48 6.38
C LEU A 92 -6.51 -17.19 5.71
N TYR A 93 -5.44 -17.44 6.46
CA TYR A 93 -4.30 -18.22 5.96
C TYR A 93 -4.73 -19.59 5.47
N GLN A 94 -5.50 -20.35 6.26
CA GLN A 94 -5.96 -21.69 5.88
C GLN A 94 -6.87 -21.66 4.65
N LEU A 95 -7.76 -20.66 4.56
CA LEU A 95 -8.62 -20.48 3.39
C LEU A 95 -7.81 -20.20 2.13
N LEU A 96 -6.89 -19.23 2.17
CA LEU A 96 -6.08 -18.86 1.02
C LEU A 96 -5.09 -19.96 0.62
N HIS A 97 -4.55 -20.71 1.58
CA HIS A 97 -3.74 -21.90 1.33
C HIS A 97 -4.53 -22.94 0.52
N LEU A 98 -5.76 -23.23 0.92
CA LEU A 98 -6.64 -24.16 0.19
C LEU A 98 -6.91 -23.70 -1.25
N VAL A 99 -7.20 -22.41 -1.46
CA VAL A 99 -7.45 -21.87 -2.81
C VAL A 99 -6.19 -21.91 -3.65
N LYS A 100 -5.03 -21.60 -3.08
CA LYS A 100 -3.73 -21.70 -3.76
C LYS A 100 -3.46 -23.11 -4.26
N GLU A 101 -3.64 -24.12 -3.42
CA GLU A 101 -3.42 -25.52 -3.80
C GLU A 101 -4.38 -26.01 -4.89
N LYS A 102 -5.65 -25.56 -4.86
CA LYS A 102 -6.67 -26.01 -5.82
C LYS A 102 -6.65 -25.28 -7.15
N GLU A 103 -6.44 -23.97 -7.13
CA GLU A 103 -6.63 -23.09 -8.30
C GLU A 103 -5.30 -22.58 -8.87
N GLY A 104 -4.20 -22.76 -8.13
CA GLY A 104 -2.86 -22.27 -8.50
C GLY A 104 -2.83 -20.75 -8.61
N VAL A 105 -3.46 -20.05 -7.66
CA VAL A 105 -3.46 -18.57 -7.65
C VAL A 105 -2.10 -18.01 -7.28
N GLU A 106 -1.78 -16.85 -7.83
CA GLU A 106 -0.51 -16.13 -7.64
C GLU A 106 -0.72 -14.85 -6.83
N ALA A 107 -1.97 -14.40 -6.68
CA ALA A 107 -2.31 -13.12 -6.10
C ALA A 107 -3.68 -13.11 -5.42
N VAL A 108 -3.88 -12.16 -4.51
CA VAL A 108 -5.11 -11.99 -3.72
C VAL A 108 -5.65 -10.58 -3.92
N SER A 109 -6.89 -10.46 -4.40
CA SER A 109 -7.60 -9.18 -4.51
C SER A 109 -8.28 -8.83 -3.19
N VAL A 110 -8.03 -7.63 -2.67
CA VAL A 110 -8.57 -7.11 -1.40
C VAL A 110 -9.10 -5.69 -1.55
N GLY A 111 -10.35 -5.49 -1.13
CA GLY A 111 -11.05 -4.20 -1.21
C GLY A 111 -10.81 -3.26 -0.02
N ALA A 112 -9.58 -3.17 0.51
CA ALA A 112 -9.28 -2.23 1.58
C ALA A 112 -9.00 -0.82 1.00
N ILE A 113 -9.63 0.23 1.54
CA ILE A 113 -9.41 1.62 1.09
C ILE A 113 -8.53 2.37 2.09
N LEU A 114 -8.86 2.38 3.39
CA LEU A 114 -8.11 3.17 4.40
C LEU A 114 -7.70 2.40 5.66
N SER A 115 -8.27 1.24 5.94
CA SER A 115 -7.89 0.41 7.09
C SER A 115 -6.50 -0.26 7.00
N ASP A 116 -5.52 0.27 7.75
CA ASP A 116 -4.15 -0.30 7.80
C ASP A 116 -4.16 -1.68 8.46
N TYR A 117 -5.09 -1.87 9.40
CA TYR A 117 -5.32 -3.12 10.11
C TYR A 117 -5.61 -4.29 9.15
N GLN A 118 -6.54 -4.08 8.22
CA GLN A 118 -6.95 -5.10 7.25
C GLN A 118 -5.82 -5.39 6.26
N ARG A 119 -5.22 -4.33 5.70
CA ARG A 119 -4.13 -4.45 4.72
C ARG A 119 -2.95 -5.23 5.28
N VAL A 120 -2.46 -4.89 6.47
CA VAL A 120 -1.27 -5.52 7.07
C VAL A 120 -1.49 -7.01 7.31
N ARG A 121 -2.68 -7.43 7.75
CA ARG A 121 -3.03 -8.84 8.00
C ARG A 121 -3.08 -9.64 6.72
N VAL A 122 -3.72 -9.11 5.68
CA VAL A 122 -3.73 -9.71 4.35
C VAL A 122 -2.31 -9.82 3.78
N GLU A 123 -1.51 -8.74 3.86
CA GLU A 123 -0.13 -8.74 3.37
C GLU A 123 0.72 -9.79 4.10
N ASN A 124 0.53 -9.97 5.41
CA ASN A 124 1.21 -11.01 6.18
C ASN A 124 0.87 -12.42 5.68
N VAL A 125 -0.42 -12.72 5.51
CA VAL A 125 -0.88 -14.02 4.99
C VAL A 125 -0.34 -14.25 3.57
N CYS A 126 -0.40 -13.24 2.71
CA CYS A 126 0.11 -13.31 1.35
C CYS A 126 1.63 -13.56 1.34
N LEU A 127 2.39 -12.90 2.20
CA LEU A 127 3.84 -13.10 2.31
C LEU A 127 4.18 -14.55 2.71
N ARG A 128 3.49 -15.10 3.71
CA ARG A 128 3.68 -16.51 4.16
C ARG A 128 3.31 -17.52 3.07
N LEU A 129 2.30 -17.20 2.26
CA LEU A 129 1.87 -18.05 1.14
C LEU A 129 2.60 -17.75 -0.17
N GLY A 130 3.50 -16.77 -0.25
CA GLY A 130 4.13 -16.35 -1.50
C GLY A 130 3.12 -15.89 -2.57
N LEU A 131 2.08 -15.16 -2.16
CA LEU A 131 1.07 -14.55 -3.02
C LEU A 131 1.29 -13.03 -3.09
N GLN A 132 0.94 -12.41 -4.22
CA GLN A 132 0.96 -10.95 -4.37
C GLN A 132 -0.38 -10.35 -3.90
N PRO A 133 -0.41 -9.50 -2.86
CA PRO A 133 -1.61 -8.76 -2.50
C PRO A 133 -1.89 -7.62 -3.48
N LEU A 134 -3.16 -7.47 -3.88
CA LEU A 134 -3.66 -6.46 -4.83
C LEU A 134 -4.72 -5.60 -4.14
N ALA A 135 -4.34 -4.41 -3.67
CA ALA A 135 -5.18 -3.45 -2.96
C ALA A 135 -5.24 -2.13 -3.75
N TYR A 136 -5.89 -2.16 -4.91
CA TYR A 136 -5.95 -1.04 -5.86
C TYR A 136 -6.64 0.20 -5.32
N LEU A 137 -7.48 0.03 -4.29
CA LEU A 137 -8.25 1.11 -3.69
C LEU A 137 -7.53 1.80 -2.52
N TRP A 138 -6.43 1.19 -2.04
CA TRP A 138 -5.72 1.64 -0.86
C TRP A 138 -5.25 3.10 -0.97
N ARG A 139 -5.56 3.91 0.05
CA ARG A 139 -5.23 5.34 0.18
C ARG A 139 -5.70 6.22 -0.99
N ARG A 140 -6.69 5.77 -1.77
CA ARG A 140 -7.34 6.62 -2.78
C ARG A 140 -8.29 7.62 -2.12
N ASP A 141 -8.50 8.74 -2.79
CA ASP A 141 -9.50 9.72 -2.39
C ASP A 141 -10.90 9.10 -2.43
N GLN A 142 -11.62 9.15 -1.31
CA GLN A 142 -12.90 8.46 -1.15
C GLN A 142 -14.01 9.07 -2.01
N GLU A 143 -13.99 10.38 -2.21
CA GLU A 143 -15.01 11.06 -3.02
C GLU A 143 -14.91 10.63 -4.48
N SER A 144 -13.71 10.76 -5.07
CA SER A 144 -13.41 10.29 -6.43
C SER A 144 -13.68 8.80 -6.56
N LEU A 145 -13.29 8.00 -5.56
CA LEU A 145 -13.46 6.56 -5.59
C LEU A 145 -14.93 6.14 -5.62
N LEU A 146 -15.79 6.77 -4.81
CA LEU A 146 -17.22 6.49 -4.81
C LEU A 146 -17.86 6.87 -6.16
N SER A 147 -17.54 8.07 -6.68
CA SER A 147 -18.03 8.51 -8.00
C SER A 147 -17.58 7.57 -9.13
N GLU A 148 -16.35 7.05 -9.06
CA GLU A 148 -15.84 6.08 -10.03
C GLU A 148 -16.54 4.72 -9.94
N MET A 149 -16.82 4.21 -8.73
CA MET A 149 -17.59 2.97 -8.57
C MET A 149 -18.94 3.09 -9.27
N ILE A 150 -19.67 4.18 -9.01
CA ILE A 150 -21.00 4.44 -9.58
C ILE A 150 -20.95 4.57 -11.10
N SER A 151 -19.99 5.36 -11.63
CA SER A 151 -19.84 5.56 -13.07
C SER A 151 -19.28 4.34 -13.82
N SER A 152 -18.75 3.34 -13.11
CA SER A 152 -18.28 2.06 -13.66
C SER A 152 -19.37 0.98 -13.66
N ASP A 153 -20.65 1.37 -13.57
CA ASP A 153 -21.80 0.47 -13.52
C ASP A 153 -21.75 -0.52 -12.33
N LEU A 154 -21.19 -0.10 -11.18
CA LEU A 154 -21.27 -0.86 -9.93
C LEU A 154 -22.59 -0.52 -9.22
N HIS A 155 -23.54 -1.46 -9.30
CA HIS A 155 -24.86 -1.33 -8.68
C HIS A 155 -24.86 -1.99 -7.30
N ALA A 156 -24.67 -1.19 -6.25
CA ALA A 156 -24.76 -1.63 -4.86
C ALA A 156 -25.87 -0.90 -4.11
N ILE A 157 -26.36 -1.52 -3.04
CA ILE A 157 -27.33 -0.94 -2.10
C ILE A 157 -26.73 -0.88 -0.69
N LEU A 158 -27.21 0.05 0.14
CA LEU A 158 -26.88 0.08 1.57
C LEU A 158 -27.60 -1.05 2.30
N ILE A 159 -26.86 -1.89 3.03
CA ILE A 159 -27.41 -3.02 3.79
C ILE A 159 -27.19 -2.91 5.29
N LYS A 160 -26.33 -2.00 5.74
CA LYS A 160 -26.16 -1.65 7.15
C LYS A 160 -25.91 -0.15 7.23
N VAL A 161 -26.42 0.48 8.27
CA VAL A 161 -26.03 1.84 8.66
C VAL A 161 -25.77 1.87 10.16
N ALA A 162 -24.75 2.61 10.58
CA ALA A 162 -24.30 2.69 11.96
C ALA A 162 -23.62 4.03 12.27
N ALA A 163 -24.06 5.13 11.64
CA ALA A 163 -23.45 6.45 11.82
C ALA A 163 -24.47 7.56 11.97
N PHE A 164 -24.04 8.62 12.65
CA PHE A 164 -24.84 9.82 12.85
C PHE A 164 -25.29 10.41 11.51
N GLY A 165 -26.60 10.67 11.38
CA GLY A 165 -27.22 11.14 10.15
C GLY A 165 -27.67 10.03 9.20
N LEU A 166 -27.28 8.77 9.42
CA LEU A 166 -27.83 7.64 8.68
C LEU A 166 -28.95 6.97 9.48
N ASP A 167 -30.17 7.04 8.93
CA ASP A 167 -31.38 6.44 9.48
C ASP A 167 -31.70 5.11 8.77
N PRO A 168 -31.76 3.97 9.51
CA PRO A 168 -32.11 2.67 8.96
C PRO A 168 -33.41 2.65 8.15
N GLU A 169 -34.47 3.33 8.61
CA GLU A 169 -35.77 3.32 7.94
C GLU A 169 -35.74 4.10 6.62
N LYS A 170 -34.85 5.10 6.52
CA LYS A 170 -34.76 5.98 5.35
C LYS A 170 -33.70 5.55 4.34
N HIS A 171 -32.66 4.85 4.77
CA HIS A 171 -31.46 4.65 3.95
C HIS A 171 -31.17 3.20 3.60
N LEU A 172 -31.61 2.22 4.40
CA LEU A 172 -31.41 0.82 4.05
C LEU A 172 -32.16 0.46 2.76
N GLY A 173 -31.48 -0.29 1.89
CA GLY A 173 -31.99 -0.74 0.60
C GLY A 173 -31.86 0.30 -0.51
N LYS A 174 -31.46 1.54 -0.21
CA LYS A 174 -31.25 2.56 -1.25
C LYS A 174 -30.03 2.25 -2.10
N PRO A 175 -30.09 2.49 -3.43
CA PRO A 175 -28.92 2.44 -4.30
C PRO A 175 -27.83 3.39 -3.83
N LEU A 176 -26.58 2.94 -3.94
CA LEU A 176 -25.40 3.72 -3.58
C LEU A 176 -25.31 5.02 -4.39
N ALA A 177 -25.71 4.98 -5.67
CA ALA A 177 -25.75 6.16 -6.54
C ALA A 177 -26.69 7.25 -6.01
N ASP A 178 -27.85 6.87 -5.46
CA ASP A 178 -28.81 7.82 -4.88
C ASP A 178 -28.31 8.40 -3.55
N MET A 179 -27.49 7.62 -2.84
CA MET A 179 -26.93 8.01 -1.54
C MET A 179 -25.69 8.89 -1.66
N GLU A 180 -24.96 8.87 -2.79
CA GLU A 180 -23.70 9.59 -2.96
C GLU A 180 -23.77 11.09 -2.57
N PRO A 181 -24.71 11.91 -3.07
CA PRO A 181 -24.76 13.33 -2.70
C PRO A 181 -24.97 13.54 -1.20
N TYR A 182 -25.75 12.65 -0.58
CA TYR A 182 -26.03 12.70 0.86
C TYR A 182 -24.81 12.31 1.69
N LEU A 183 -24.08 11.26 1.29
CA LEU A 183 -22.85 10.83 1.94
C LEU A 183 -21.76 11.91 1.88
N LYS A 184 -21.62 12.61 0.74
CA LYS A 184 -20.72 13.77 0.61
C LYS A 184 -21.10 14.88 1.58
N GLN A 185 -22.40 15.19 1.70
CA GLN A 185 -22.90 16.19 2.65
C GLN A 185 -22.65 15.78 4.10
N LEU A 186 -22.88 14.51 4.46
CA LEU A 186 -22.61 14.01 5.82
C LEU A 186 -21.12 14.07 6.15
N SER A 187 -20.25 13.77 5.20
CA SER A 187 -18.80 13.88 5.37
C SER A 187 -18.38 15.31 5.70
N GLN A 188 -18.88 16.29 4.93
CA GLN A 188 -18.59 17.71 5.18
C GLN A 188 -19.11 18.19 6.54
N LYS A 189 -20.26 17.69 6.98
CA LYS A 189 -20.93 18.16 8.20
C LYS A 189 -20.46 17.47 9.47
N TYR A 190 -20.15 16.18 9.39
CA TYR A 190 -19.94 15.30 10.55
C TYR A 190 -18.65 14.47 10.47
N GLY A 191 -17.89 14.56 9.38
CA GLY A 191 -16.66 13.77 9.20
C GLY A 191 -16.89 12.29 8.93
N VAL A 192 -18.10 11.89 8.51
CA VAL A 192 -18.40 10.51 8.09
C VAL A 192 -17.54 10.14 6.87
N HIS A 193 -17.00 8.93 6.84
CA HIS A 193 -16.24 8.45 5.69
C HIS A 193 -17.19 8.22 4.52
N ILE A 194 -16.91 8.87 3.38
CA ILE A 194 -17.76 8.81 2.18
C ILE A 194 -17.90 7.37 1.70
N CYS A 195 -16.84 6.56 1.79
CA CYS A 195 -16.85 5.14 1.44
C CYS A 195 -17.25 4.21 2.61
N GLY A 196 -17.58 4.72 3.80
CA GLY A 196 -18.03 3.89 4.94
C GLY A 196 -16.92 3.07 5.61
N GLU A 197 -15.67 3.52 5.54
CA GLU A 197 -14.49 2.81 6.06
C GLU A 197 -14.51 2.51 7.56
N GLY A 198 -15.16 3.34 8.36
CA GLY A 198 -15.31 3.17 9.80
C GLY A 198 -16.47 2.25 10.18
N GLY A 199 -17.08 1.55 9.22
CA GLY A 199 -18.29 0.77 9.43
C GLY A 199 -19.55 1.64 9.50
N GLU A 200 -19.48 2.90 9.04
CA GLU A 200 -20.62 3.82 9.07
C GLU A 200 -21.80 3.30 8.25
N TYR A 201 -21.51 2.58 7.17
CA TYR A 201 -22.47 1.80 6.41
C TYR A 201 -21.78 0.63 5.72
N GLU A 202 -22.54 -0.42 5.45
CA GLU A 202 -22.10 -1.54 4.61
C GLU A 202 -22.99 -1.63 3.37
N THR A 203 -22.46 -2.25 2.32
CA THR A 203 -23.16 -2.40 1.05
C THR A 203 -23.25 -3.84 0.60
N PHE A 204 -24.19 -4.11 -0.32
CA PHE A 204 -24.24 -5.34 -1.09
C PHE A 204 -24.33 -5.02 -2.57
N THR A 205 -23.45 -5.59 -3.39
CA THR A 205 -23.44 -5.36 -4.84
C THR A 205 -24.40 -6.33 -5.52
N LEU A 206 -25.42 -5.77 -6.17
CA LEU A 206 -26.42 -6.53 -6.91
C LEU A 206 -25.97 -6.79 -8.34
N ASP A 207 -25.23 -5.86 -8.92
CA ASP A 207 -24.68 -6.04 -10.25
C ASP A 207 -23.41 -5.24 -10.51
N CYS A 208 -22.54 -5.76 -11.38
CA CYS A 208 -21.41 -5.05 -11.94
C CYS A 208 -20.98 -5.67 -13.29
N PRO A 209 -20.08 -5.02 -14.06
CA PRO A 209 -19.62 -5.55 -15.34
C PRO A 209 -18.99 -6.95 -15.30
N LEU A 210 -18.48 -7.39 -14.14
CA LEU A 210 -17.90 -8.73 -13.98
C LEU A 210 -18.95 -9.83 -13.83
N PHE A 211 -20.20 -9.48 -13.51
CA PHE A 211 -21.26 -10.45 -13.29
C PHE A 211 -21.87 -10.86 -14.63
N LYS A 212 -22.04 -12.17 -14.85
CA LYS A 212 -22.80 -12.76 -15.96
C LYS A 212 -24.31 -12.76 -15.68
N LYS A 213 -24.69 -12.81 -14.41
CA LYS A 213 -26.08 -12.71 -13.94
C LYS A 213 -26.19 -11.61 -12.89
N LYS A 214 -27.25 -10.81 -12.93
CA LYS A 214 -27.54 -9.84 -11.87
C LYS A 214 -28.20 -10.56 -10.69
N ILE A 215 -28.02 -10.04 -9.48
CA ILE A 215 -28.64 -10.55 -8.26
C ILE A 215 -29.90 -9.74 -7.97
N VAL A 216 -31.01 -10.44 -7.73
CA VAL A 216 -32.32 -9.85 -7.45
C VAL A 216 -32.75 -10.19 -6.02
N ILE A 217 -33.24 -9.17 -5.31
CA ILE A 217 -33.80 -9.31 -3.97
C ILE A 217 -35.31 -9.53 -4.10
N ASP A 218 -35.78 -10.72 -3.71
CA ASP A 218 -37.21 -11.05 -3.69
C ASP A 218 -37.87 -10.69 -2.36
N GLY A 219 -37.09 -10.67 -1.27
CA GLY A 219 -37.55 -10.37 0.07
C GLY A 219 -36.40 -10.03 1.01
N ALA A 220 -36.63 -9.01 1.83
CA ALA A 220 -35.72 -8.57 2.89
C ALA A 220 -36.52 -8.00 4.06
N GLU A 221 -35.95 -8.07 5.26
CA GLU A 221 -36.47 -7.44 6.47
C GLU A 221 -35.43 -6.51 7.08
N THR A 222 -35.89 -5.39 7.64
CA THR A 222 -35.02 -4.47 8.39
C THR A 222 -34.93 -4.92 9.84
N VAL A 223 -33.72 -5.14 10.32
CA VAL A 223 -33.42 -5.47 11.72
C VAL A 223 -32.76 -4.26 12.36
N ILE A 224 -33.36 -3.76 13.44
CA ILE A 224 -32.77 -2.68 14.25
C ILE A 224 -31.95 -3.34 15.37
N HIS A 225 -30.63 -3.15 15.32
CA HIS A 225 -29.72 -3.64 16.34
C HIS A 225 -29.67 -2.68 17.53
N SER A 226 -29.61 -1.38 17.27
CA SER A 226 -29.64 -0.33 18.29
C SER A 226 -30.54 0.81 17.82
N ALA A 227 -31.54 1.16 18.64
CA ALA A 227 -32.45 2.27 18.40
C ALA A 227 -31.95 3.57 19.08
N ASP A 228 -30.63 3.80 19.08
CA ASP A 228 -30.05 5.03 19.63
C ASP A 228 -30.67 6.26 18.96
N ALA A 229 -30.99 7.28 19.75
CA ALA A 229 -31.71 8.46 19.27
C ALA A 229 -30.89 9.32 18.29
N PHE A 230 -29.56 9.14 18.26
CA PHE A 230 -28.63 9.95 17.48
C PHE A 230 -27.90 9.15 16.40
N ALA A 231 -27.56 7.89 16.67
CA ALA A 231 -26.89 6.99 15.73
C ALA A 231 -27.53 5.59 15.73
N PRO A 232 -28.75 5.45 15.19
CA PRO A 232 -29.40 4.16 15.12
C PRO A 232 -28.60 3.19 14.24
N VAL A 233 -28.48 1.96 14.72
CA VAL A 233 -27.80 0.86 14.02
C VAL A 233 -28.86 -0.10 13.51
N GLY A 234 -28.88 -0.32 12.20
CA GLY A 234 -29.79 -1.27 11.57
C GLY A 234 -29.20 -1.87 10.32
N TYR A 235 -29.68 -3.06 9.96
CA TYR A 235 -29.24 -3.78 8.78
C TYR A 235 -30.39 -4.51 8.08
N LEU A 236 -30.17 -4.86 6.81
CA LEU A 236 -31.06 -5.68 6.02
C LEU A 236 -30.70 -7.16 6.19
N ARG A 237 -31.66 -7.97 6.62
CA ARG A 237 -31.59 -9.42 6.52
C ARG A 237 -32.35 -9.87 5.28
N PHE A 238 -31.65 -10.48 4.34
CA PHE A 238 -32.26 -11.01 3.12
C PHE A 238 -32.99 -12.31 3.42
N THR A 239 -34.28 -12.39 3.07
CA THR A 239 -35.08 -13.61 3.27
C THR A 239 -35.17 -14.46 2.01
N LYS A 240 -35.11 -13.81 0.83
CA LYS A 240 -35.14 -14.50 -0.46
C LYS A 240 -34.43 -13.68 -1.53
N MET A 241 -33.54 -14.33 -2.28
CA MET A 241 -32.77 -13.75 -3.36
C MET A 241 -32.52 -14.80 -4.46
N HIS A 242 -32.33 -14.35 -5.69
CA HIS A 242 -31.96 -15.21 -6.82
C HIS A 242 -31.10 -14.46 -7.84
N THR A 243 -30.58 -15.18 -8.83
CA THR A 243 -29.84 -14.62 -9.96
C THR A 243 -30.68 -14.62 -11.23
N GLU A 244 -30.61 -13.55 -12.01
CA GLU A 244 -31.24 -13.44 -13.32
C GLU A 244 -30.17 -13.25 -14.40
N SER A 245 -30.33 -13.93 -15.54
CA SER A 245 -29.41 -13.77 -16.67
C SER A 245 -29.47 -12.34 -17.20
N LYS A 246 -28.33 -11.78 -17.57
CA LYS A 246 -28.25 -10.51 -18.28
C LYS A 246 -28.57 -10.72 -19.76
N ASP A 247 -29.18 -9.73 -20.39
CA ASP A 247 -29.26 -9.70 -21.85
C ASP A 247 -27.84 -9.69 -22.43
N THR A 248 -27.60 -10.62 -23.34
CA THR A 248 -26.26 -11.08 -23.78
C THR A 248 -25.46 -10.02 -24.55
N ASP A 249 -26.07 -8.90 -24.91
CA ASP A 249 -25.43 -7.79 -25.64
C ASP A 249 -24.64 -6.81 -24.73
N VAL A 250 -24.78 -6.89 -23.40
CA VAL A 250 -24.13 -5.93 -22.47
C VAL A 250 -22.83 -6.47 -21.87
N VAL A 251 -22.61 -7.80 -21.90
CA VAL A 251 -21.45 -8.48 -21.30
C VAL A 251 -20.12 -8.10 -21.97
N ALA A 252 -20.18 -7.45 -23.14
CA ALA A 252 -19.02 -6.98 -23.90
C ALA A 252 -18.86 -5.45 -23.93
N ARG A 253 -19.50 -4.69 -23.04
CA ARG A 253 -18.85 -3.44 -22.62
C ARG A 253 -17.68 -3.88 -21.75
N ALA A 254 -16.56 -4.18 -22.41
CA ALA A 254 -15.26 -4.25 -21.77
C ALA A 254 -15.26 -3.14 -20.73
N LEU A 255 -14.99 -3.48 -19.45
CA LEU A 255 -14.57 -2.47 -18.47
C LEU A 255 -13.76 -1.49 -19.28
N PRO A 256 -14.20 -0.21 -19.40
CA PRO A 256 -13.53 0.70 -20.29
C PRO A 256 -12.06 0.49 -19.98
N HIS A 257 -11.25 0.24 -21.01
CA HIS A 257 -9.80 0.30 -20.84
C HIS A 257 -9.44 1.78 -20.59
N GLY A 258 -10.15 2.40 -19.64
CA GLY A 258 -9.86 3.66 -19.04
C GLY A 258 -8.48 3.46 -18.46
N SER A 259 -7.61 4.32 -18.92
CA SER A 259 -6.30 4.56 -18.35
C SER A 259 -6.37 4.36 -16.84
N CYS A 260 -5.46 3.53 -16.31
CA CYS A 260 -5.23 3.39 -14.88
C CYS A 260 -5.32 4.77 -14.21
N PRO A 261 -5.97 4.95 -13.03
CA PRO A 261 -5.94 6.22 -12.32
C PRO A 261 -4.52 6.78 -12.15
N CYS A 262 -3.56 5.89 -11.95
CA CYS A 262 -2.13 6.21 -11.93
C CYS A 262 -1.59 6.73 -13.27
N GLN A 263 -2.02 6.15 -14.39
CA GLN A 263 -1.64 6.57 -15.74
C GLN A 263 -2.29 7.91 -16.08
N ASN A 264 -3.57 8.10 -15.76
CA ASN A 264 -4.24 9.41 -15.90
C ASN A 264 -3.52 10.52 -15.14
N ALA A 265 -3.03 10.23 -13.94
CA ALA A 265 -2.24 11.20 -13.19
C ALA A 265 -0.92 11.52 -13.91
N ILE A 266 -0.25 10.53 -14.49
CA ILE A 266 0.99 10.69 -15.26
C ILE A 266 0.74 11.46 -16.57
N ASP A 267 -0.34 11.14 -17.28
CA ASP A 267 -0.71 11.77 -18.54
C ASP A 267 -0.97 13.27 -18.31
N LYS A 268 -1.73 13.62 -17.27
CA LYS A 268 -1.91 15.01 -16.82
C LYS A 268 -0.59 15.72 -16.50
N MET A 269 0.32 15.04 -15.78
CA MET A 269 1.65 15.59 -15.49
C MET A 269 2.47 15.83 -16.77
N THR A 270 2.24 15.06 -17.82
CA THR A 270 2.96 15.13 -19.10
C THR A 270 2.35 16.18 -20.02
N GLU A 271 1.02 16.31 -20.07
CA GLU A 271 0.31 17.38 -20.79
C GLU A 271 0.70 18.77 -20.26
N GLU A 272 0.92 18.92 -18.95
CA GLU A 272 1.45 20.15 -18.34
C GLU A 272 2.85 20.51 -18.85
N VAL A 273 3.61 19.55 -19.37
CA VAL A 273 4.94 19.75 -19.99
C VAL A 273 4.84 20.07 -21.47
N GLU A 274 3.86 19.53 -22.21
CA GLU A 274 3.71 19.84 -23.64
C GLU A 274 3.39 21.33 -23.88
N TYR A 275 2.85 22.02 -22.88
CA TYR A 275 2.70 23.48 -22.87
C TYR A 275 3.95 24.26 -22.38
N ALA A 276 4.98 23.57 -21.86
CA ALA A 276 6.19 24.12 -21.27
C ALA A 276 7.45 23.36 -21.75
N ASP A 277 7.87 23.64 -22.98
CA ASP A 277 9.11 23.22 -23.66
C ASP A 277 9.35 21.71 -23.92
N GLN A 278 9.71 21.43 -25.18
CA GLN A 278 10.00 20.12 -25.74
C GLN A 278 11.27 19.50 -25.13
N ALA A 279 11.12 18.56 -24.22
CA ALA A 279 12.22 17.70 -23.77
C ALA A 279 12.03 16.27 -24.33
N GLU A 280 12.98 15.83 -25.15
CA GLU A 280 13.00 14.47 -25.72
C GLU A 280 13.10 13.37 -24.66
N ASP A 281 12.37 12.28 -24.88
CA ASP A 281 12.45 11.02 -24.15
C ASP A 281 13.79 10.34 -24.47
N ASN A 282 14.79 10.53 -23.61
CA ASN A 282 16.16 10.09 -23.87
C ASN A 282 16.63 9.07 -22.83
N GLN A 283 16.29 7.81 -23.08
CA GLN A 283 16.92 6.64 -22.47
C GLN A 283 18.32 6.44 -23.07
N HIS A 284 19.27 7.32 -22.75
CA HIS A 284 20.67 7.05 -23.06
C HIS A 284 21.28 6.09 -22.03
N GLU A 285 22.08 5.14 -22.50
CA GLU A 285 22.93 4.30 -21.66
C GLU A 285 23.81 5.16 -20.75
N PHE A 286 23.96 4.71 -19.51
CA PHE A 286 24.69 5.39 -18.44
C PHE A 286 26.20 5.45 -18.77
N SER A 287 26.67 6.55 -19.36
CA SER A 287 28.11 6.80 -19.55
C SER A 287 28.67 7.58 -18.37
N SER A 288 28.89 6.92 -17.22
CA SER A 288 29.70 7.51 -16.14
C SER A 288 31.17 7.49 -16.56
N ASN A 289 31.73 8.65 -16.90
CA ASN A 289 33.16 8.86 -17.21
C ASN A 289 34.07 8.89 -15.97
N CYS A 290 33.55 8.65 -14.75
CA CYS A 290 34.35 8.59 -13.53
C CYS A 290 34.74 7.14 -13.23
N ASP A 291 35.77 6.65 -13.92
CA ASP A 291 36.33 5.34 -13.63
C ASP A 291 37.21 5.38 -12.38
N LEU A 292 36.62 5.04 -11.22
CA LEU A 292 37.34 4.87 -9.95
C LEU A 292 38.13 3.56 -9.89
N SER A 293 38.24 2.80 -10.99
CA SER A 293 39.04 1.56 -11.07
C SER A 293 40.51 1.75 -10.74
N CYS A 294 41.05 2.98 -10.88
CA CYS A 294 42.41 3.31 -10.52
C CYS A 294 42.61 3.54 -9.02
N GLN A 295 41.53 3.69 -8.24
CA GLN A 295 41.56 3.74 -6.78
C GLN A 295 41.33 2.33 -6.26
N TRP A 296 42.39 1.72 -5.71
CA TRP A 296 42.26 0.48 -4.95
C TRP A 296 41.38 0.77 -3.73
N GLY A 297 40.37 -0.07 -3.50
CA GLY A 297 39.59 -0.01 -2.27
C GLY A 297 40.54 -0.17 -1.08
N HIS A 298 40.80 0.92 -0.36
CA HIS A 298 41.52 0.83 0.89
C HIS A 298 40.57 0.19 1.90
N ASP A 299 41.06 -0.81 2.64
CA ASP A 299 40.36 -1.42 3.77
C ASP A 299 40.33 -0.41 4.92
N VAL A 300 39.50 0.63 4.76
CA VAL A 300 39.29 1.67 5.76
C VAL A 300 38.27 1.13 6.73
N SER A 301 38.68 1.00 7.99
CA SER A 301 37.77 0.61 9.07
C SER A 301 36.54 1.53 9.08
N PRO A 302 35.35 1.00 9.41
CA PRO A 302 34.14 1.80 9.49
C PRO A 302 34.34 2.99 10.42
N SER A 303 33.86 4.15 9.99
CA SER A 303 33.89 5.36 10.81
C SER A 303 32.58 5.51 11.57
N CYS A 304 32.64 6.11 12.76
CA CYS A 304 31.46 6.31 13.59
C CYS A 304 31.40 7.76 14.06
N SER A 305 30.24 8.39 13.93
CA SER A 305 30.04 9.74 14.45
C SER A 305 29.93 9.74 15.98
N LEU A 306 30.05 10.93 16.58
CA LEU A 306 29.57 11.13 17.94
C LEU A 306 28.05 10.92 17.98
N ARG A 307 27.54 10.45 19.12
CA ARG A 307 26.10 10.35 19.38
C ARG A 307 25.53 11.75 19.59
N SER A 308 24.47 12.09 18.87
CA SER A 308 23.80 13.38 19.03
C SER A 308 23.03 13.44 20.35
N SER A 309 22.67 14.65 20.78
CA SER A 309 21.79 14.86 21.94
C SER A 309 20.42 14.21 21.76
N GLY A 310 19.96 14.09 20.51
CA GLY A 310 18.72 13.39 20.16
C GLY A 310 18.89 11.89 19.98
N GLY A 311 19.99 11.28 20.43
CA GLY A 311 20.16 9.82 20.43
C GLY A 311 20.58 9.20 19.09
N TYR A 312 20.86 10.00 18.06
CA TYR A 312 21.26 9.52 16.74
C TYR A 312 22.76 9.29 16.62
N GLN A 313 23.17 8.28 15.85
CA GLN A 313 24.59 8.00 15.56
C GLN A 313 24.76 7.41 14.16
N TRP A 314 25.79 7.82 13.43
CA TRP A 314 26.16 7.24 12.13
C TRP A 314 27.27 6.20 12.28
N ILE A 315 27.16 5.13 11.50
CA ILE A 315 28.25 4.21 11.17
C ILE A 315 28.37 4.21 9.64
N CYS A 316 29.51 4.66 9.12
CA CYS A 316 29.73 4.86 7.69
C CYS A 316 30.91 4.04 7.17
N GLY A 317 30.87 3.70 5.87
CA GLY A 317 31.94 3.00 5.17
C GLY A 317 31.94 1.49 5.35
N ILE A 318 30.82 0.89 5.79
CA ILE A 318 30.67 -0.56 5.87
C ILE A 318 30.73 -1.12 4.44
N ASN A 319 31.58 -2.12 4.20
CA ASN A 319 31.79 -2.67 2.87
C ASN A 319 32.12 -4.17 2.92
N GLY A 320 32.18 -4.80 1.75
CA GLY A 320 32.40 -6.24 1.62
C GLY A 320 33.76 -6.65 1.05
N LEU A 321 34.75 -5.75 1.01
CA LEU A 321 36.03 -5.98 0.30
C LEU A 321 36.81 -7.18 0.86
N GLN A 322 36.63 -7.51 2.13
CA GLN A 322 37.29 -8.65 2.80
C GLN A 322 36.65 -10.01 2.47
N SER A 323 35.65 -10.06 1.58
CA SER A 323 34.99 -11.31 1.22
C SER A 323 35.87 -12.25 0.41
N GLN A 324 35.86 -13.54 0.78
CA GLN A 324 36.50 -14.60 0.00
C GLN A 324 35.74 -14.91 -1.29
N ASP A 325 34.41 -14.70 -1.27
CA ASP A 325 33.57 -14.71 -2.46
C ASP A 325 33.46 -13.28 -3.00
N SER A 326 34.02 -13.05 -4.19
CA SER A 326 34.05 -11.75 -4.84
C SER A 326 32.67 -11.30 -5.34
N GLY A 327 31.67 -12.20 -5.39
CA GLY A 327 30.32 -11.89 -5.82
C GLY A 327 29.57 -10.99 -4.84
N ILE A 328 28.48 -10.38 -5.31
CA ILE A 328 27.70 -9.44 -4.50
C ILE A 328 27.16 -10.10 -3.22
N GLN A 329 26.75 -11.37 -3.27
CA GLN A 329 26.22 -12.09 -2.10
C GLN A 329 27.27 -12.28 -1.01
N GLY A 330 28.49 -12.66 -1.39
CA GLY A 330 29.64 -12.76 -0.48
C GLY A 330 29.98 -11.42 0.16
N GLN A 331 30.16 -10.38 -0.66
CA GLN A 331 30.44 -9.03 -0.17
C GLN A 331 29.34 -8.49 0.75
N THR A 332 28.08 -8.74 0.42
CA THR A 332 26.93 -8.31 1.25
C THR A 332 26.97 -9.02 2.60
N SER A 333 27.25 -10.34 2.60
CA SER A 333 27.33 -11.12 3.84
C SER A 333 28.45 -10.62 4.75
N VAL A 334 29.62 -10.33 4.19
CA VAL A 334 30.77 -9.80 4.95
C VAL A 334 30.51 -8.38 5.46
N ALA A 335 29.86 -7.53 4.66
CA ALA A 335 29.46 -6.20 5.09
C ALA A 335 28.52 -6.25 6.32
N PHE A 336 27.56 -7.18 6.35
CA PHE A 336 26.71 -7.36 7.53
C PHE A 336 27.43 -7.95 8.74
N ILE A 337 28.42 -8.83 8.56
CA ILE A 337 29.28 -9.30 9.65
C ILE A 337 30.08 -8.12 10.23
N GLN A 338 30.63 -7.27 9.37
CA GLN A 338 31.34 -6.06 9.79
C GLN A 338 30.42 -5.13 10.55
N LEU A 339 29.22 -4.83 10.02
CA LEU A 339 28.21 -4.03 10.69
C LEU A 339 27.87 -4.61 12.08
N GLN A 340 27.57 -5.90 12.19
CA GLN A 340 27.23 -6.53 13.46
C GLN A 340 28.33 -6.35 14.51
N ARG A 341 29.61 -6.50 14.12
CA ARG A 341 30.75 -6.24 15.01
C ARG A 341 30.80 -4.78 15.49
N GLU A 342 30.55 -3.82 14.60
CA GLU A 342 30.52 -2.40 14.96
C GLU A 342 29.35 -2.08 15.91
N LEU A 343 28.20 -2.74 15.73
CA LEU A 343 27.06 -2.60 16.64
C LEU A 343 27.36 -3.19 18.01
N ASP A 344 27.82 -4.44 18.07
CA ASP A 344 28.07 -5.18 19.32
C ASP A 344 29.11 -4.48 20.19
N SER A 345 30.18 -3.97 19.59
CA SER A 345 31.24 -3.24 20.30
C SER A 345 30.78 -1.92 20.92
N ARG A 346 29.60 -1.41 20.52
CA ARG A 346 29.01 -0.15 20.99
C ARG A 346 27.67 -0.34 21.71
N GLY A 347 27.21 -1.57 21.88
CA GLY A 347 25.94 -1.90 22.54
C GLY A 347 24.69 -1.64 21.68
N TRP A 348 24.84 -1.40 20.38
CA TRP A 348 23.72 -1.28 19.45
C TRP A 348 23.23 -2.65 18.99
N LYS A 349 21.99 -2.70 18.49
CA LYS A 349 21.38 -3.88 17.88
C LYS A 349 20.89 -3.56 16.48
N MET A 350 20.72 -4.58 15.64
CA MET A 350 20.19 -4.42 14.26
C MET A 350 18.85 -3.67 14.21
N LYS A 351 18.00 -3.82 15.23
CA LYS A 351 16.70 -3.14 15.35
C LYS A 351 16.81 -1.63 15.59
N ASP A 352 17.98 -1.13 15.96
CA ASP A 352 18.22 0.29 16.28
C ASP A 352 18.61 1.08 15.03
N ILE A 353 18.83 0.40 13.90
CA ILE A 353 19.07 1.03 12.60
C ILE A 353 17.76 1.62 12.08
N VAL A 354 17.80 2.91 11.74
CA VAL A 354 16.63 3.67 11.29
C VAL A 354 16.68 4.01 9.80
N LEU A 355 17.86 4.26 9.26
CA LEU A 355 18.08 4.58 7.85
C LEU A 355 19.36 3.91 7.36
N VAL A 356 19.29 3.35 6.17
CA VAL A 356 20.42 2.74 5.45
C VAL A 356 20.62 3.45 4.12
N HIS A 357 21.79 4.05 3.92
CA HIS A 357 22.26 4.42 2.59
C HIS A 357 23.07 3.26 2.04
N LEU A 358 22.57 2.65 0.97
CA LEU A 358 23.17 1.52 0.30
C LEU A 358 23.61 1.94 -1.10
N TYR A 359 24.90 1.94 -1.31
CA TYR A 359 25.52 2.25 -2.59
C TYR A 359 25.95 0.95 -3.25
N VAL A 360 25.55 0.73 -4.49
CA VAL A 360 25.90 -0.47 -5.27
C VAL A 360 26.68 -0.09 -6.52
N LYS A 361 27.60 -0.95 -6.94
CA LYS A 361 28.35 -0.72 -8.18
C LYS A 361 27.48 -0.90 -9.43
N ASN A 362 26.62 -1.93 -9.42
CA ASN A 362 25.69 -2.25 -10.50
C ASN A 362 24.30 -2.52 -9.90
N MET A 363 23.25 -1.91 -10.46
CA MET A 363 21.87 -2.12 -10.01
C MET A 363 21.33 -3.50 -10.45
N GLU A 364 21.98 -4.17 -11.40
CA GLU A 364 21.66 -5.55 -11.80
C GLU A 364 21.79 -6.54 -10.62
N ASP A 365 22.67 -6.25 -9.67
CA ASP A 365 22.91 -7.06 -8.48
C ASP A 365 21.80 -6.93 -7.41
N PHE A 366 20.78 -6.09 -7.65
CA PHE A 366 19.74 -5.74 -6.66
C PHE A 366 19.00 -6.96 -6.10
N VAL A 367 18.64 -7.92 -6.96
CA VAL A 367 17.90 -9.13 -6.54
C VAL A 367 18.76 -10.02 -5.64
N GLU A 368 20.00 -10.28 -6.03
CA GLU A 368 20.92 -11.12 -5.29
C GLU A 368 21.34 -10.49 -3.96
N LEU A 369 21.60 -9.18 -3.94
CA LEU A 369 21.88 -8.42 -2.73
C LEU A 369 20.71 -8.52 -1.74
N ASN A 370 19.47 -8.29 -2.22
CA ASN A 370 18.29 -8.30 -1.36
C ASN A 370 18.02 -9.69 -0.77
N ALA A 371 18.41 -10.77 -1.47
CA ALA A 371 18.30 -12.14 -0.96
C ALA A 371 19.16 -12.37 0.30
N VAL A 372 20.29 -11.67 0.43
CA VAL A 372 21.12 -11.67 1.65
C VAL A 372 20.58 -10.65 2.66
N TYR A 373 20.33 -9.40 2.24
CA TYR A 373 19.89 -8.30 3.09
C TYR A 373 18.66 -8.66 3.95
N LYS A 374 17.66 -9.31 3.35
CA LYS A 374 16.41 -9.67 4.05
C LYS A 374 16.59 -10.65 5.21
N LYS A 375 17.73 -11.35 5.30
CA LYS A 375 18.04 -12.28 6.40
C LYS A 375 18.39 -11.54 7.70
N HIS A 376 18.72 -10.25 7.61
CA HIS A 376 19.23 -9.45 8.73
C HIS A 376 18.17 -8.57 9.39
N PHE A 377 16.99 -8.42 8.78
CA PHE A 377 15.90 -7.59 9.30
C PHE A 377 14.60 -8.39 9.34
N ASP A 378 13.82 -8.17 10.39
CA ASP A 378 12.49 -8.76 10.60
C ASP A 378 11.40 -7.87 9.96
N ILE A 379 10.15 -8.03 10.39
CA ILE A 379 9.02 -7.13 10.09
C ILE A 379 9.43 -5.67 10.36
N ASN A 380 9.17 -4.79 9.39
CA ASN A 380 9.52 -3.36 9.41
C ASN A 380 11.02 -3.05 9.44
N PRO A 381 11.76 -3.42 8.38
CA PRO A 381 13.17 -3.05 8.19
C PRO A 381 13.37 -1.52 8.16
N PRO A 382 14.61 -1.02 8.29
CA PRO A 382 14.91 0.41 8.23
C PRO A 382 14.42 1.08 6.94
N ALA A 383 14.28 2.41 6.96
CA ALA A 383 14.22 3.16 5.70
C ALA A 383 15.52 2.95 4.93
N ARG A 384 15.47 2.95 3.60
CA ARG A 384 16.62 2.67 2.74
C ARG A 384 16.64 3.54 1.50
N VAL A 385 17.82 4.05 1.19
CA VAL A 385 18.15 4.67 -0.09
C VAL A 385 19.15 3.74 -0.78
N CYS A 386 18.76 3.14 -1.90
CA CYS A 386 19.62 2.24 -2.68
C CYS A 386 19.92 2.87 -4.05
N VAL A 387 21.18 3.19 -4.32
CA VAL A 387 21.56 3.92 -5.54
C VAL A 387 22.82 3.32 -6.15
N GLN A 388 22.85 3.26 -7.48
CA GLN A 388 24.06 2.88 -8.21
C GLN A 388 25.05 4.05 -8.26
N VAL A 389 26.30 3.81 -7.86
CA VAL A 389 27.38 4.81 -7.91
C VAL A 389 28.70 4.17 -8.34
N PRO A 390 29.65 4.92 -8.90
CA PRO A 390 31.00 4.42 -9.07
C PRO A 390 31.62 4.12 -7.69
N LEU A 391 32.13 2.90 -7.53
CA LEU A 391 32.83 2.44 -6.32
C LEU A 391 34.28 2.06 -6.65
N PRO A 392 35.20 2.09 -5.65
CA PRO A 392 36.59 1.66 -5.83
C PRO A 392 36.73 0.25 -6.43
N ALA A 393 37.91 -0.03 -6.98
CA ALA A 393 38.20 -1.34 -7.57
C ALA A 393 37.96 -2.48 -6.57
N GLY A 394 37.28 -3.54 -7.03
CA GLY A 394 36.94 -4.71 -6.22
C GLY A 394 35.72 -4.53 -5.29
N GLN A 395 35.30 -3.31 -4.99
CA GLN A 395 34.16 -3.05 -4.10
C GLN A 395 32.84 -3.08 -4.90
N LEU A 396 31.90 -3.94 -4.49
CA LEU A 396 30.59 -4.05 -5.14
C LEU A 396 29.48 -3.27 -4.41
N LEU A 397 29.67 -3.01 -3.11
CA LEU A 397 28.72 -2.23 -2.32
C LEU A 397 29.40 -1.43 -1.20
N GLN A 398 28.72 -0.39 -0.74
CA GLN A 398 29.01 0.32 0.51
C GLN A 398 27.71 0.63 1.24
N MET A 399 27.75 0.60 2.56
CA MET A 399 26.61 0.90 3.41
C MET A 399 26.97 1.91 4.50
N ASP A 400 26.10 2.91 4.66
CA ASP A 400 26.11 3.81 5.81
C ASP A 400 24.78 3.66 6.56
N CYS A 401 24.87 3.50 7.88
CA CYS A 401 23.73 3.25 8.76
C CYS A 401 23.57 4.39 9.76
N LEU A 402 22.36 4.95 9.82
CA LEU A 402 21.92 5.80 10.90
C LEU A 402 21.24 4.95 11.96
N LEU A 403 21.63 5.14 13.21
CA LEU A 403 21.09 4.48 14.38
C LEU A 403 20.37 5.48 15.28
N HIS A 404 19.41 5.00 16.05
CA HIS A 404 18.74 5.77 17.10
C HIS A 404 18.39 4.88 18.29
N ASP A 405 18.63 5.37 19.50
CA ASP A 405 18.22 4.70 20.72
C ASP A 405 16.76 5.04 21.05
N TRP A 406 15.85 4.44 20.29
CA TRP A 406 14.44 4.61 20.54
C TRP A 406 13.96 3.76 21.74
N THR A 407 14.83 2.96 22.36
CA THR A 407 14.44 2.15 23.52
C THR A 407 14.59 2.89 24.85
N GLU A 408 15.44 3.91 24.92
CA GLU A 408 15.57 4.77 26.10
C GLU A 408 14.70 6.03 25.96
N PRO A 409 13.74 6.27 26.87
CA PRO A 409 12.86 7.43 26.79
C PRO A 409 13.60 8.73 27.12
N LEU A 410 13.26 9.82 26.44
CA LEU A 410 13.84 11.15 26.63
C LEU A 410 13.52 11.76 28.02
N ALA A 411 12.46 11.28 28.68
CA ALA A 411 12.03 11.67 30.02
C ALA A 411 11.17 10.55 30.66
N ASP A 412 11.12 10.51 32.01
CA ASP A 412 10.24 9.59 32.74
C ASP A 412 8.77 9.79 32.31
N GLY A 413 8.13 8.71 31.86
CA GLY A 413 6.74 8.71 31.40
C GLY A 413 6.52 9.02 29.91
N CYS A 414 7.57 9.29 29.13
CA CYS A 414 7.49 9.38 27.68
C CYS A 414 7.84 8.02 27.03
N PHE A 415 7.16 7.64 25.94
CA PHE A 415 7.53 6.49 25.13
C PHE A 415 8.03 6.99 23.77
N ASN A 416 9.12 6.42 23.26
CA ASN A 416 9.49 6.70 21.88
C ASN A 416 8.58 5.89 20.95
N GLU A 417 8.07 6.53 19.92
CA GLU A 417 7.21 5.90 18.92
C GLU A 417 8.05 5.54 17.69
N ARG A 418 8.31 4.24 17.49
CA ARG A 418 8.92 3.72 16.25
C ARG A 418 7.82 3.15 15.37
N GLU A 419 7.57 3.82 14.26
CA GLU A 419 6.54 3.38 13.31
C GLU A 419 7.13 3.23 11.91
N ALA A 420 6.80 2.14 11.24
CA ALA A 420 7.19 1.95 9.85
C ALA A 420 5.97 1.97 8.94
N LEU A 421 6.17 2.56 7.77
CA LEU A 421 5.28 2.38 6.63
C LEU A 421 5.93 1.39 5.67
N HIS A 422 5.36 0.20 5.61
CA HIS A 422 5.82 -0.88 4.76
C HIS A 422 4.60 -1.48 4.03
N VAL A 423 4.44 -1.11 2.77
CA VAL A 423 3.29 -1.48 1.93
C VAL A 423 3.76 -2.43 0.84
N GLN A 424 3.26 -3.66 0.87
CA GLN A 424 3.63 -4.72 -0.08
C GLN A 424 2.56 -4.96 -1.15
N SER A 425 1.36 -4.42 -0.96
CA SER A 425 0.26 -4.52 -1.91
C SER A 425 0.45 -3.60 -3.13
N LEU A 426 0.14 -4.12 -4.32
CA LEU A 426 -0.01 -3.29 -5.52
C LEU A 426 -1.23 -2.40 -5.36
N SER A 427 -1.07 -1.10 -5.66
CA SER A 427 -2.13 -0.10 -5.49
C SER A 427 -2.09 0.98 -6.57
N HIS A 428 -3.11 1.85 -6.61
CA HIS A 428 -3.07 3.08 -7.43
C HIS A 428 -2.50 4.30 -6.68
N TRP A 429 -2.21 4.17 -5.39
CA TRP A 429 -1.77 5.28 -4.56
C TRP A 429 -0.27 5.56 -4.72
N ALA A 430 0.58 4.64 -4.28
CA ALA A 430 2.03 4.76 -4.34
C ALA A 430 2.66 3.39 -4.67
N PRO A 431 3.89 3.35 -5.22
CA PRO A 431 4.55 2.11 -5.55
C PRO A 431 4.70 1.22 -4.32
N ALA A 432 4.38 -0.05 -4.50
CA ALA A 432 4.63 -1.06 -3.49
C ALA A 432 6.13 -1.16 -3.19
N ASN A 433 6.47 -1.76 -2.07
CA ASN A 433 7.85 -1.97 -1.74
C ASN A 433 8.48 -3.04 -2.65
N ILE A 434 9.59 -2.70 -3.29
CA ILE A 434 10.34 -3.61 -4.18
C ILE A 434 11.47 -4.37 -3.45
N GLY A 435 11.67 -4.14 -2.16
CA GLY A 435 12.74 -4.78 -1.42
C GLY A 435 12.55 -4.80 0.11
N PRO A 436 13.55 -5.34 0.82
CA PRO A 436 13.49 -5.50 2.28
C PRO A 436 13.85 -4.20 3.03
N TYR A 437 13.10 -3.12 2.80
CA TYR A 437 13.24 -1.82 3.49
C TYR A 437 11.85 -1.27 3.82
N SER A 438 11.69 -0.25 4.66
CA SER A 438 10.37 0.42 4.83
C SER A 438 10.31 1.66 3.97
N GLN A 439 9.17 1.98 3.34
CA GLN A 439 9.05 3.21 2.53
C GLN A 439 9.28 4.46 3.37
N ALA A 440 8.91 4.41 4.65
CA ALA A 440 9.33 5.40 5.64
C ALA A 440 9.43 4.78 7.04
N LEU A 441 10.24 5.39 7.89
CA LEU A 441 10.35 5.07 9.30
C LEU A 441 10.25 6.37 10.12
N ARG A 442 9.30 6.40 11.05
CA ARG A 442 9.10 7.47 12.02
C ARG A 442 9.74 7.08 13.34
N ILE A 443 10.49 8.01 13.91
CA ILE A 443 10.99 7.98 15.27
C ILE A 443 10.54 9.29 15.92
N ASN A 444 9.60 9.21 16.85
CA ASN A 444 8.99 10.38 17.49
C ASN A 444 8.44 11.35 16.43
N ASP A 445 8.99 12.56 16.35
CA ASP A 445 8.55 13.61 15.42
C ASP A 445 9.35 13.64 14.11
N VAL A 446 10.32 12.73 13.93
CA VAL A 446 11.20 12.69 12.76
C VAL A 446 10.81 11.52 11.86
N VAL A 447 10.64 11.80 10.57
CA VAL A 447 10.33 10.80 9.54
C VAL A 447 11.50 10.67 8.56
N PHE A 448 12.02 9.45 8.44
CA PHE A 448 13.00 9.05 7.44
C PHE A 448 12.28 8.42 6.26
N CYS A 449 12.29 9.08 5.11
CA CYS A 449 11.71 8.57 3.88
C CYS A 449 12.76 7.83 3.04
N SER A 450 12.40 6.66 2.53
CA SER A 450 13.23 5.89 1.60
C SER A 450 13.29 6.54 0.22
N GLY A 451 14.25 6.09 -0.59
CA GLY A 451 14.39 6.56 -1.97
C GLY A 451 13.08 6.40 -2.76
N GLN A 452 12.60 7.48 -3.36
CA GLN A 452 11.41 7.49 -4.21
C GLN A 452 11.84 7.65 -5.67
N ILE A 453 11.35 6.75 -6.52
CA ILE A 453 11.60 6.74 -7.96
C ILE A 453 10.29 6.77 -8.73
N ALA A 454 10.37 7.06 -10.04
CA ALA A 454 9.23 7.30 -10.91
C ALA A 454 8.53 6.00 -11.38
N LEU A 455 8.22 5.09 -10.45
CA LEU A 455 7.51 3.85 -10.76
C LEU A 455 6.01 4.11 -10.95
N VAL A 456 5.40 3.51 -11.97
CA VAL A 456 3.94 3.47 -12.11
C VAL A 456 3.38 2.53 -11.04
N PRO A 457 2.62 3.00 -10.04
CA PRO A 457 2.26 2.21 -8.85
C PRO A 457 1.62 0.85 -9.10
N CYS A 458 0.74 0.72 -10.10
CA CYS A 458 0.06 -0.54 -10.39
C CYS A 458 0.89 -1.52 -11.21
N LYS A 459 1.91 -1.04 -11.95
CA LYS A 459 2.75 -1.88 -12.83
C LYS A 459 4.13 -2.16 -12.23
N MET A 460 4.58 -1.32 -11.31
CA MET A 460 5.93 -1.37 -10.74
C MET A 460 7.03 -1.24 -11.81
N GLU A 461 6.75 -0.51 -12.89
CA GLU A 461 7.69 -0.19 -13.96
C GLU A 461 8.07 1.29 -13.91
N LEU A 462 9.32 1.63 -14.23
CA LEU A 462 9.72 3.02 -14.39
C LEU A 462 8.95 3.67 -15.53
N VAL A 463 8.41 4.87 -15.28
CA VAL A 463 7.73 5.64 -16.31
C VAL A 463 8.72 6.01 -17.42
N LYS A 464 8.31 5.76 -18.67
CA LYS A 464 9.05 6.19 -19.85
C LYS A 464 8.56 7.57 -20.25
N ALA A 465 9.15 8.60 -19.66
CA ALA A 465 8.77 9.99 -19.87
C ALA A 465 9.97 10.93 -19.64
N ALA A 466 9.83 12.19 -19.99
CA ALA A 466 10.85 13.21 -19.76
C ALA A 466 11.23 13.37 -18.28
N THR A 467 12.43 13.91 -18.02
CA THR A 467 12.96 14.17 -16.67
C THR A 467 11.98 14.91 -15.78
N TYR A 468 11.21 15.86 -16.31
CA TYR A 468 10.18 16.57 -15.56
C TYR A 468 9.14 15.60 -14.98
N THR A 469 8.51 14.78 -15.82
CA THR A 469 7.47 13.82 -15.42
C THR A 469 8.01 12.81 -14.43
N GLN A 470 9.22 12.27 -14.68
CA GLN A 470 9.87 11.35 -13.74
C GLN A 470 10.11 12.01 -12.37
N THR A 471 10.61 13.25 -12.36
CA THR A 471 10.88 14.00 -11.12
C THR A 471 9.60 14.29 -10.36
N ARG A 472 8.58 14.82 -11.05
CA ARG A 472 7.29 15.17 -10.47
C ARG A 472 6.59 13.95 -9.90
N LEU A 473 6.66 12.81 -10.60
CA LEU A 473 6.11 11.55 -10.11
C LEU A 473 6.85 11.06 -8.86
N SER A 474 8.19 11.12 -8.85
CA SER A 474 9.02 10.73 -7.70
C SER A 474 8.72 11.57 -6.45
N PHE A 475 8.62 12.90 -6.59
CA PHE A 475 8.24 13.78 -5.49
C PHE A 475 6.78 13.61 -5.07
N SER A 476 5.88 13.26 -6.00
CA SER A 476 4.49 12.94 -5.68
C SER A 476 4.41 11.66 -4.82
N HIS A 477 5.23 10.65 -5.11
CA HIS A 477 5.36 9.47 -4.23
C HIS A 477 5.88 9.86 -2.85
N MET A 478 6.90 10.73 -2.77
CA MET A 478 7.41 11.22 -1.49
C MET A 478 6.33 11.95 -0.69
N LYS A 479 5.58 12.88 -1.30
CA LYS A 479 4.45 13.58 -0.66
C LYS A 479 3.46 12.57 -0.07
N LYS A 480 3.01 11.62 -0.89
CA LYS A 480 2.08 10.55 -0.49
C LYS A 480 2.59 9.72 0.68
N VAL A 481 3.86 9.27 0.62
CA VAL A 481 4.50 8.48 1.68
C VAL A 481 4.55 9.28 2.99
N LEU A 482 4.93 10.56 2.95
CA LEU A 482 4.97 11.42 4.13
C LEU A 482 3.57 11.62 4.76
N GLU A 483 2.57 11.94 3.93
CA GLU A 483 1.17 12.08 4.35
C GLU A 483 0.61 10.77 4.95
N ALA A 484 1.08 9.62 4.46
CA ALA A 484 0.64 8.34 4.99
C ALA A 484 1.22 8.01 6.37
N VAL A 485 2.42 8.50 6.68
CA VAL A 485 3.03 8.36 8.00
C VAL A 485 2.40 9.33 8.99
N ILE A 486 2.26 10.60 8.62
CA ILE A 486 1.60 11.64 9.43
C ILE A 486 0.75 12.49 8.50
N GLY A 487 -0.58 12.49 8.70
CA GLY A 487 -1.53 13.14 7.79
C GLY A 487 -1.35 14.64 7.58
N SER A 488 -0.63 15.32 8.47
CA SER A 488 -0.31 16.75 8.37
C SER A 488 1.04 17.05 7.70
N LEU A 489 1.87 16.03 7.44
CA LEU A 489 3.15 16.24 6.76
C LEU A 489 2.94 16.58 5.29
N THR A 490 3.85 17.42 4.79
CA THR A 490 3.85 17.91 3.41
C THR A 490 5.30 18.14 2.99
N LEU A 491 5.55 18.43 1.72
CA LEU A 491 6.90 18.69 1.22
C LEU A 491 7.57 19.90 1.92
N ALA A 492 6.80 20.86 2.42
CA ALA A 492 7.31 22.02 3.15
C ALA A 492 7.95 21.67 4.50
N HIS A 493 7.67 20.47 5.05
CA HIS A 493 8.28 20.00 6.29
C HIS A 493 9.59 19.22 6.07
N VAL A 494 10.02 19.04 4.81
CA VAL A 494 11.26 18.33 4.49
C VAL A 494 12.47 19.18 4.87
N VAL A 495 13.25 18.71 5.84
CA VAL A 495 14.47 19.39 6.32
C VAL A 495 15.65 19.17 5.37
N GLN A 496 15.75 17.97 4.79
CA GLN A 496 16.83 17.60 3.88
C GLN A 496 16.32 16.59 2.84
N ALA A 497 16.68 16.81 1.58
CA ALA A 497 16.43 15.88 0.48
C ALA A 497 17.73 15.61 -0.29
N HIS A 498 18.04 14.34 -0.53
CA HIS A 498 19.16 13.92 -1.38
C HIS A 498 18.61 13.47 -2.73
N CYS A 499 18.86 14.26 -3.78
CA CYS A 499 18.42 13.93 -5.14
C CYS A 499 19.60 13.35 -5.94
N TYR A 500 19.45 12.09 -6.36
CA TYR A 500 20.39 11.41 -7.25
C TYR A 500 19.89 11.52 -8.68
N THR A 501 20.74 11.96 -9.60
CA THR A 501 20.41 12.13 -11.03
C THR A 501 21.40 11.36 -11.89
N THR A 502 20.93 10.81 -12.99
CA THR A 502 21.77 10.14 -13.99
C THR A 502 22.58 11.11 -14.83
N ARG A 503 22.10 12.37 -15.00
CA ARG A 503 22.75 13.39 -15.81
C ARG A 503 22.89 14.70 -15.03
N HIS A 504 24.05 15.33 -15.13
CA HIS A 504 24.32 16.62 -14.48
C HIS A 504 23.39 17.74 -14.98
N GLN A 505 23.05 17.74 -16.27
CA GLN A 505 22.19 18.77 -16.88
C GLN A 505 20.76 18.80 -16.31
N ASP A 506 20.27 17.68 -15.76
CA ASP A 506 18.92 17.54 -15.24
C ASP A 506 18.72 18.27 -13.90
N ILE A 507 19.80 18.66 -13.23
CA ILE A 507 19.77 19.30 -11.90
C ILE A 507 18.89 20.55 -11.90
N GLN A 508 18.92 21.36 -12.97
CA GLN A 508 18.12 22.58 -13.05
C GLN A 508 16.62 22.27 -13.13
N ILE A 509 16.23 21.31 -13.97
CA ILE A 509 14.83 20.86 -14.11
C ILE A 509 14.34 20.27 -12.79
N ILE A 510 15.15 19.42 -12.14
CA ILE A 510 14.79 18.79 -10.87
C ILE A 510 14.53 19.84 -9.79
N ARG A 511 15.39 20.86 -9.69
CA ARG A 511 15.21 21.99 -8.76
C ARG A 511 13.95 22.78 -9.06
N ALA A 512 13.68 23.09 -10.32
CA ALA A 512 12.49 23.83 -10.71
C ALA A 512 11.19 23.08 -10.34
N VAL A 513 11.15 21.76 -10.55
CA VAL A 513 10.02 20.91 -10.13
C VAL A 513 9.85 20.93 -8.61
N TRP A 514 10.93 20.77 -7.85
CA TRP A 514 10.91 20.82 -6.39
C TRP A 514 10.30 22.13 -5.87
N GLU A 515 10.81 23.26 -6.37
CA GLU A 515 10.33 24.59 -5.98
C GLU A 515 8.85 24.81 -6.37
N SER A 516 8.43 24.31 -7.54
CA SER A 516 7.04 24.38 -7.97
C SER A 516 6.11 23.62 -7.03
N MET A 517 6.49 22.41 -6.61
CA MET A 517 5.69 21.59 -5.70
C MET A 517 5.65 22.17 -4.29
N LEU A 518 6.74 22.80 -3.82
CA LEU A 518 6.74 23.53 -2.55
C LEU A 518 5.75 24.70 -2.56
N ARG A 519 5.75 25.53 -3.61
CA ARG A 519 4.80 26.67 -3.73
C ARG A 519 3.34 26.21 -3.75
N ALA A 520 3.03 25.14 -4.48
CA ALA A 520 1.67 24.58 -4.50
C ALA A 520 1.21 24.13 -3.10
N THR A 521 2.12 23.58 -2.30
CA THR A 521 1.85 23.12 -0.94
C THR A 521 1.55 24.29 0.02
N GLU A 522 2.17 25.45 -0.17
CA GLU A 522 1.90 26.65 0.63
C GLU A 522 0.53 27.26 0.31
N GLY A 523 0.15 27.31 -0.98
CA GLY A 523 -1.18 27.76 -1.39
C GLY A 523 -2.32 26.87 -0.89
N GLU A 524 -2.10 25.54 -0.81
CA GLU A 524 -3.06 24.60 -0.20
C GLU A 524 -3.28 24.86 1.31
N LYS A 525 -2.26 25.35 2.04
CA LYS A 525 -2.39 25.69 3.47
C LYS A 525 -3.23 26.94 3.71
N ASP A 526 -3.18 27.93 2.82
CA ASP A 526 -3.97 29.16 2.94
C ASP A 526 -5.46 28.92 2.64
N LEU A 527 -5.77 27.98 1.73
CA LEU A 527 -7.14 27.57 1.44
C LEU A 527 -7.79 26.72 2.54
N ARG A 528 -7.01 25.94 3.31
CA ARG A 528 -7.52 25.13 4.44
C ARG A 528 -7.73 25.92 5.74
N LYS A 529 -7.31 27.19 5.79
CA LYS A 529 -7.52 28.10 6.93
C LYS A 529 -8.76 29.00 6.76
N LEU A 530 -9.36 29.00 5.57
CA LEU A 530 -10.63 29.62 5.22
C LEU A 530 -11.74 28.57 5.32
#